data_AF-A0A8C5SSM3-F1
#
_entry.id   AF-A0A8C5SSM3-F1
#
_cell.length_a   1.000
_cell.length_b   1.000
_cell.length_c   1.000
_cell.angle_alpha   90.00
_cell.angle_beta   90.00
_cell.angle_gamma   90.00
#
_symmetry.space_group_name_H-M   'P 1'
#
loop_
_entity.id
_entity.type
_entity.pdbx_description
1 polymer ?
#
loop_
_entity_poly.entity_id
_entity_poly.type
_entity_poly.pdbx_seq_one_letter_code
_entity_poly.pdbx_strand_id
1 'polypeptide(L)'
;MADGEEVTLDGRPLQALRVADLKAALEQRGLPKSGQKNALIKRLRGALMLENLQKHSTPHTTFQPNSQIGEEMSQNTIIKQYLEKQQELLRQRLEREAREAADLESKWSLTQSLLVIGQPAFMPKKE
;
A
#
# COMPACT_ATOMS: atom_id res chain seq x y z
N MET A 1 -20.54 -19.73 0.50
CA MET A 1 -21.10 -20.44 1.67
C MET A 1 -20.38 -19.90 2.89
N ALA A 2 -21.09 -19.30 3.86
CA ALA A 2 -20.52 -18.80 5.12
C ALA A 2 -21.57 -19.01 6.22
N ASP A 3 -21.94 -20.27 6.42
CA ASP A 3 -22.88 -20.68 7.45
C ASP A 3 -22.14 -21.71 8.33
N GLY A 4 -21.71 -21.31 9.53
CA GLY A 4 -21.23 -22.30 10.50
C GLY A 4 -20.10 -21.92 11.45
N GLU A 5 -19.41 -20.79 11.32
CA GLU A 5 -18.42 -20.39 12.36
C GLU A 5 -19.17 -20.04 13.66
N GLU A 6 -19.30 -21.01 14.57
CA GLU A 6 -19.82 -20.83 15.93
C GLU A 6 -18.88 -19.90 16.69
N VAL A 7 -19.17 -18.61 16.63
CA VAL A 7 -18.44 -17.61 17.41
C VAL A 7 -18.72 -17.86 18.88
N THR A 8 -17.69 -18.23 19.62
CA THR A 8 -17.75 -18.48 21.05
C THR A 8 -17.27 -17.26 21.83
N LEU A 9 -17.87 -17.06 23.00
CA LEU A 9 -17.40 -16.13 24.03
C LEU A 9 -16.86 -16.99 25.17
N ASP A 10 -15.57 -16.87 25.48
CA ASP A 10 -14.89 -17.67 26.52
C ASP A 10 -15.09 -19.19 26.35
N GLY A 11 -15.04 -19.67 25.10
CA GLY A 11 -15.23 -21.08 24.76
C GLY A 11 -16.68 -21.57 24.83
N ARG A 12 -17.65 -20.69 25.10
CA ARG A 12 -19.08 -21.01 25.10
C ARG A 12 -19.80 -20.44 23.87
N PRO A 13 -20.71 -21.18 23.24
CA PRO A 13 -21.46 -20.67 22.11
C PRO A 13 -22.42 -19.56 22.55
N LEU A 14 -22.52 -18.49 21.75
CA LEU A 14 -23.35 -17.31 22.05
C LEU A 14 -24.82 -17.66 22.34
N GLN A 15 -25.33 -18.74 21.72
CA GLN A 15 -26.71 -19.22 21.92
C GLN A 15 -26.96 -19.75 23.33
N ALA A 16 -25.94 -20.34 23.98
CA ALA A 16 -26.02 -20.92 25.31
C ALA A 16 -25.91 -19.88 26.43
N LEU A 17 -25.49 -18.65 26.13
CA LEU A 17 -25.37 -17.57 27.10
C LEU A 17 -26.75 -17.05 27.52
N ARG A 18 -26.84 -16.63 28.79
CA ARG A 18 -28.04 -15.97 29.31
C ARG A 18 -28.09 -14.52 28.79
N VAL A 19 -29.29 -13.95 28.76
CA VAL A 19 -29.48 -12.55 28.34
C VAL A 19 -28.70 -11.58 29.22
N ALA A 20 -28.52 -11.89 30.51
CA ALA A 20 -27.68 -11.11 31.41
C ALA A 20 -26.21 -11.09 30.94
N ASP A 21 -25.63 -12.26 30.64
CA ASP A 21 -24.25 -12.40 30.16
C ASP A 21 -24.05 -11.72 28.81
N LEU A 22 -25.02 -11.87 27.89
CA LEU A 22 -24.99 -11.19 26.58
C LEU A 22 -24.99 -9.67 26.73
N LYS A 23 -25.79 -9.12 27.65
CA LYS A 23 -25.83 -7.68 27.92
C LYS A 23 -24.55 -7.18 28.59
N ALA A 24 -24.00 -7.94 29.53
CA ALA A 24 -22.73 -7.61 30.19
C ALA A 24 -21.58 -7.57 29.17
N ALA A 25 -21.49 -8.58 28.30
CA ALA A 25 -20.47 -8.63 27.24
C ALA A 25 -20.63 -7.48 26.22
N LEU A 26 -21.86 -7.09 25.89
CA LEU A 26 -22.11 -5.91 25.04
C LEU A 26 -21.73 -4.61 25.74
N GLU A 27 -22.03 -4.47 27.04
CA GLU A 27 -21.72 -3.27 27.83
C GLU A 27 -20.21 -3.06 27.98
N GLN A 28 -19.45 -4.13 28.26
CA GLN A 28 -17.98 -4.08 28.29
C GLN A 28 -17.37 -3.62 26.96
N ARG A 29 -18.09 -3.84 25.85
CA ARG A 29 -17.68 -3.46 24.49
C ARG A 29 -18.29 -2.13 24.03
N GLY A 30 -19.02 -1.43 24.90
CA GLY A 30 -19.68 -0.16 24.56
C GLY A 30 -20.82 -0.30 23.54
N LEU A 31 -21.36 -1.50 23.36
CA LEU A 31 -22.40 -1.79 22.38
C LEU A 31 -23.80 -1.69 23.00
N PRO A 32 -24.83 -1.36 22.20
CA PRO A 32 -26.19 -1.25 22.70
C PRO A 32 -26.69 -2.57 23.31
N LYS A 33 -27.32 -2.47 24.48
CA LYS A 33 -27.90 -3.59 25.25
C LYS A 33 -29.41 -3.78 25.06
N SER A 34 -30.00 -3.10 24.07
CA SER A 34 -31.41 -3.17 23.72
C SER A 34 -31.69 -4.21 22.63
N GLY A 35 -32.89 -4.82 22.68
CA GLY A 35 -33.38 -5.80 21.72
C GLY A 35 -33.61 -7.20 22.31
N GLN A 36 -34.17 -8.09 21.48
CA GLN A 36 -34.39 -9.51 21.82
C GLN A 36 -33.07 -10.30 21.85
N LYS A 37 -33.06 -11.48 22.48
CA LYS A 37 -31.86 -12.34 22.63
C LYS A 37 -31.09 -12.54 21.31
N ASN A 38 -31.80 -12.84 20.22
CA ASN A 38 -31.19 -13.03 18.90
C ASN A 38 -30.50 -11.76 18.35
N ALA A 39 -31.05 -10.57 18.64
CA ALA A 39 -30.44 -9.31 18.24
C ALA A 39 -29.14 -9.05 19.04
N LEU A 40 -29.14 -9.36 20.34
CA LEU A 40 -27.95 -9.27 21.20
C LEU A 40 -26.86 -10.25 20.71
N ILE A 41 -27.25 -11.49 20.36
CA ILE A 41 -26.33 -12.50 19.82
C ILE A 41 -25.72 -12.05 18.49
N LYS A 42 -26.53 -11.57 17.53
CA LYS A 42 -26.02 -11.09 16.24
C LYS A 42 -25.02 -9.93 16.41
N ARG A 43 -25.33 -9.00 17.31
CA ARG A 43 -24.46 -7.85 17.61
C ARG A 43 -23.14 -8.28 18.24
N LEU A 44 -23.21 -9.15 19.25
CA LEU A 44 -22.02 -9.65 19.93
C LEU A 44 -21.16 -10.52 19.00
N ARG A 45 -21.80 -11.34 18.14
CA ARG A 45 -21.12 -12.11 17.09
C ARG A 45 -20.32 -11.22 16.16
N GLY A 46 -20.94 -10.16 15.64
CA GLY A 46 -20.27 -9.21 14.75
C GLY A 46 -19.07 -8.53 15.42
N ALA A 47 -19.22 -8.13 16.69
CA ALA A 47 -18.14 -7.51 17.45
C ALA A 47 -16.95 -8.45 17.67
N LEU A 48 -17.23 -9.71 18.06
CA LEU A 48 -16.19 -10.72 18.26
C LEU A 48 -15.49 -11.11 16.96
N MET A 49 -16.24 -11.21 15.85
CA MET A 49 -15.66 -11.50 14.54
C MET A 49 -14.73 -10.38 14.08
N LEU A 50 -15.12 -9.11 14.31
CA LEU A 50 -14.28 -7.96 13.99
C LEU A 50 -13.02 -7.93 14.87
N GLU A 51 -13.14 -8.18 16.16
CA GLU A 51 -11.99 -8.24 17.08
C GLU A 51 -11.03 -9.39 16.71
N ASN A 52 -11.54 -10.57 16.42
CA ASN A 52 -10.71 -11.70 15.98
C ASN A 52 -9.99 -11.36 14.68
N LEU A 53 -10.70 -10.76 13.72
CA LEU A 53 -10.08 -10.32 12.48
C LEU A 53 -9.01 -9.25 12.72
N GLN A 54 -9.23 -8.31 13.64
CA GLN A 54 -8.25 -7.28 14.01
C GLN A 54 -7.06 -7.82 14.80
N LYS A 55 -7.24 -8.81 15.69
CA LYS A 55 -6.16 -9.43 16.47
C LYS A 55 -5.26 -10.31 15.59
N HIS A 56 -5.86 -11.06 14.66
CA HIS A 56 -5.13 -11.90 13.72
C HIS A 56 -4.64 -11.12 12.50
N SER A 57 -5.21 -9.95 12.22
CA SER A 57 -4.57 -8.99 11.33
C SER A 57 -3.35 -8.45 12.06
N THR A 58 -2.16 -8.81 11.60
CA THR A 58 -0.95 -8.11 12.03
C THR A 58 -1.18 -6.60 11.84
N PRO A 59 -0.81 -5.73 12.81
CA PRO A 59 -0.96 -4.28 12.71
C PRO A 59 0.05 -3.78 11.68
N HIS A 60 -0.28 -3.99 10.42
CA HIS A 60 0.63 -3.74 9.33
C HIS A 60 0.35 -2.31 8.85
N THR A 61 0.78 -1.35 9.68
CA THR A 61 0.69 0.10 9.43
C THR A 61 1.47 0.56 8.18
N THR A 62 2.02 -0.37 7.40
CA THR A 62 2.73 -0.13 6.14
C THR A 62 2.40 -1.14 5.05
N PHE A 63 1.38 -1.99 5.20
CA PHE A 63 1.09 -3.03 4.19
C PHE A 63 0.40 -2.40 3.00
N GLN A 64 1.18 -2.20 1.95
CA GLN A 64 0.62 -2.03 0.64
C GLN A 64 -0.03 -3.37 0.24
N PRO A 65 -1.16 -3.37 -0.45
CA PRO A 65 -1.91 -4.58 -0.79
C PRO A 65 -1.10 -5.66 -1.56
N ASN A 66 0.07 -5.32 -2.10
CA ASN A 66 0.98 -6.25 -2.78
C ASN A 66 2.19 -6.69 -1.94
N SER A 67 2.31 -6.27 -0.68
CA SER A 67 3.48 -6.58 0.17
C SER A 67 3.64 -8.08 0.43
N GLN A 68 2.55 -8.83 0.51
CA GLN A 68 2.59 -10.28 0.71
C GLN A 68 3.04 -11.05 -0.54
N ILE A 69 2.84 -10.48 -1.73
CA ILE A 69 3.26 -11.07 -3.00
C ILE A 69 4.80 -11.10 -3.07
N GLY A 70 5.50 -10.13 -2.47
CA GLY A 70 6.97 -10.08 -2.49
C GLY A 70 7.64 -11.25 -1.76
N GLU A 71 7.08 -11.71 -0.64
CA GLU A 71 7.65 -12.81 0.15
C GLU A 71 7.35 -14.18 -0.48
N GLU A 72 6.15 -14.37 -1.02
CA GLU A 72 5.76 -15.61 -1.71
C GLU A 72 6.45 -15.74 -3.09
N MET A 73 6.70 -14.61 -3.79
CA MET A 73 7.47 -14.60 -5.04
C MET A 73 8.99 -14.75 -4.85
N SER A 74 9.51 -14.55 -3.64
CA SER A 74 10.90 -14.90 -3.31
C SER A 74 11.17 -16.41 -3.45
N GLN A 75 10.11 -17.22 -3.35
CA GLN A 75 10.18 -18.67 -3.53
C GLN A 75 10.06 -19.09 -5.01
N ASN A 76 9.61 -18.21 -5.90
CA ASN A 76 9.40 -18.53 -7.31
C ASN A 76 10.49 -17.93 -8.20
N THR A 77 11.49 -18.75 -8.54
CA THR A 77 12.67 -18.36 -9.33
C THR A 77 12.32 -17.68 -10.66
N ILE A 78 11.25 -18.11 -11.33
CA ILE A 78 10.81 -17.56 -12.62
C ILE A 78 10.36 -16.11 -12.44
N ILE A 79 9.59 -15.84 -11.38
CA ILE A 79 9.04 -14.51 -11.17
C ILE A 79 10.14 -13.54 -10.72
N LYS A 80 11.07 -14.00 -9.88
CA LYS A 80 12.27 -13.21 -9.53
C LYS A 80 13.03 -12.76 -10.77
N GLN A 81 13.32 -13.68 -11.68
CA GLN A 81 14.06 -13.38 -12.90
C GLN A 81 13.30 -12.42 -13.83
N TYR A 82 11.98 -12.57 -13.93
CA TYR A 82 11.15 -11.64 -14.71
C TYR A 82 11.18 -10.22 -14.14
N LEU A 83 11.02 -10.07 -12.82
CA LEU A 83 11.06 -8.77 -12.14
C LEU A 83 12.42 -8.09 -12.26
N GLU A 84 13.50 -8.85 -12.08
CA GLU A 84 14.87 -8.36 -12.27
C GLU A 84 15.06 -7.84 -13.70
N LYS A 85 14.60 -8.60 -14.70
CA LYS A 85 14.64 -8.18 -16.10
C LYS A 85 13.82 -6.93 -16.38
N GLN A 86 12.66 -6.76 -15.74
CA GLN A 86 11.85 -5.54 -15.86
C GLN A 86 12.56 -4.34 -15.24
N GLN A 87 13.15 -4.49 -14.05
CA GLN A 87 13.90 -3.42 -13.38
C GLN A 87 15.14 -3.01 -14.18
N GLU A 88 15.85 -3.98 -14.74
CA GLU A 88 17.01 -3.73 -15.60
C GLU A 88 16.63 -2.94 -16.86
N LEU A 89 15.51 -3.28 -17.48
CA LEU A 89 15.00 -2.56 -18.64
C LEU A 89 14.65 -1.11 -18.32
N LEU A 90 14.08 -0.85 -17.13
CA LEU A 90 13.81 0.51 -16.65
C LEU A 90 15.11 1.28 -16.39
N ARG A 91 16.10 0.64 -15.76
CA ARG A 91 17.43 1.23 -15.51
C ARG A 91 18.12 1.66 -16.79
N GLN A 92 18.12 0.80 -17.82
CA GLN A 92 18.74 1.13 -19.10
C GLN A 92 18.05 2.30 -19.81
N ARG A 93 16.72 2.43 -19.69
CA ARG A 93 16.00 3.59 -20.23
C ARG A 93 16.41 4.88 -19.53
N LEU A 94 16.40 4.87 -18.19
CA LEU A 94 16.82 6.02 -17.39
C LEU A 94 18.26 6.44 -17.68
N GLU A 95 19.19 5.48 -17.78
CA GLU A 95 20.58 5.77 -18.09
C GLU A 95 20.77 6.33 -19.51
N ARG A 96 20.05 5.80 -20.51
CA ARG A 96 20.06 6.35 -21.87
C ARG A 96 19.52 7.77 -21.90
N GLU A 97 18.37 8.01 -21.27
CA GLU A 97 17.77 9.34 -21.20
C GLU A 97 18.70 10.34 -20.49
N ALA A 98 19.33 9.95 -19.38
CA ALA A 98 20.31 10.77 -18.69
C ALA A 98 21.54 11.08 -19.56
N ARG A 99 22.01 10.08 -20.33
CA ARG A 99 23.15 10.25 -21.24
C ARG A 99 22.82 11.13 -22.44
N GLU A 100 21.62 11.00 -23.01
CA GLU A 100 21.13 11.85 -24.09
C GLU A 100 20.89 13.29 -23.59
N ALA A 101 20.35 13.45 -22.39
CA ALA A 101 20.21 14.75 -21.74
C ALA A 101 21.58 15.42 -21.53
N ALA A 102 22.60 14.68 -21.08
CA ALA A 102 23.96 15.19 -20.92
C ALA A 102 24.64 15.53 -22.26
N ASP A 103 24.44 14.72 -23.30
CA ASP A 103 24.97 15.00 -24.65
C ASP A 103 24.30 16.23 -25.27
N LEU A 104 22.99 16.38 -25.09
CA LEU A 104 22.24 17.57 -25.48
C LEU A 104 22.71 18.79 -24.67
N GLU A 105 22.85 18.70 -23.35
CA GLU A 105 23.36 19.79 -22.51
C GLU A 105 24.76 20.22 -22.96
N SER A 106 25.64 19.26 -23.25
CA SER A 106 26.99 19.53 -23.78
C SER A 106 26.91 20.22 -25.15
N LYS A 107 26.10 19.71 -26.09
CA LYS A 107 25.89 20.33 -27.41
C LYS A 107 25.27 21.73 -27.31
N TRP A 108 24.28 21.93 -26.45
CA TRP A 108 23.64 23.22 -26.18
C TRP A 108 24.63 24.22 -25.54
N SER A 109 25.51 23.76 -24.65
CA SER A 109 26.55 24.61 -24.06
C SER A 109 27.62 25.04 -25.08
N LEU A 110 27.99 24.15 -26.01
CA LEU A 110 28.92 24.42 -27.11
C LEU A 110 28.32 25.41 -28.12
N THR A 111 27.05 25.25 -28.50
CA THR A 111 26.37 26.19 -29.41
C THR A 111 26.15 27.56 -28.77
N GLN A 112 25.79 27.62 -27.49
CA GLN A 112 25.69 28.87 -26.73
C GLN A 112 27.04 29.60 -26.68
N SER A 113 28.13 28.87 -26.50
CA SER A 113 29.49 29.43 -26.46
C SER A 113 29.94 29.96 -27.82
N LEU A 114 29.63 29.26 -28.93
CA LEU A 114 29.93 29.75 -30.28
C LEU A 114 29.12 31.00 -30.65
N LEU A 115 27.86 31.10 -30.22
CA LEU A 115 27.00 32.25 -30.50
C LEU A 115 27.52 33.53 -29.83
N VAL A 116 28.17 33.43 -28.67
CA VAL A 116 28.77 34.55 -27.94
C VAL A 116 30.04 35.09 -28.63
N ILE A 117 30.77 34.25 -29.38
CA ILE A 117 32.02 34.63 -30.06
C ILE A 117 31.75 35.28 -31.44
N GLY A 118 30.51 35.20 -31.96
CA GLY A 118 30.13 35.63 -33.31
C GLY A 118 29.54 37.04 -33.47
N GLN A 119 29.69 37.97 -32.51
CA GLN A 119 29.27 39.37 -32.73
C GLN A 119 30.36 40.16 -33.48
N PRO A 120 30.12 40.67 -34.70
CA PRO A 120 31.07 41.55 -35.35
C PRO A 120 31.09 42.89 -34.61
N ALA A 121 32.30 43.33 -34.22
CA ALA A 121 32.54 44.62 -33.62
C ALA A 121 31.99 45.73 -34.54
N PHE A 122 30.88 46.33 -34.14
CA PHE A 122 30.37 47.56 -34.73
C PHE A 122 31.37 48.67 -34.44
N MET A 123 32.22 48.98 -35.42
CA MET A 123 33.14 50.13 -35.42
C MET A 123 32.34 51.40 -35.73
N PRO A 124 32.17 52.36 -34.81
CA PRO A 124 31.61 53.66 -35.16
C PRO A 124 32.66 54.46 -35.95
N LYS A 125 32.25 54.95 -37.13
CA LYS A 125 33.03 55.87 -37.95
C LYS A 125 33.33 57.16 -37.16
N LYS A 126 34.59 57.60 -37.21
CA LYS A 126 35.00 58.93 -36.75
C LYS A 126 34.63 59.97 -37.81
N GLU A 127 33.94 61.03 -37.38
CA GLU A 127 33.94 62.36 -38.03
C GLU A 127 35.24 63.10 -37.74
#